data_AF-A0A0P7CBY7-F1
#
_entry.id   AF-A0A0P7CBY7-F1
#
_cell.length_a   1.000
_cell.length_b   1.000
_cell.length_c   1.000
_cell.angle_alpha   90.00
_cell.angle_beta   90.00
_cell.angle_gamma   90.00
#
_symmetry.space_group_name_H-M   'P 1'
#
loop_
_entity.id
_entity.type
_entity.pdbx_description
1 polymer ?
#
loop_
_entity_poly.entity_id
_entity_poly.type
_entity_poly.pdbx_seq_one_letter_code
_entity_poly.pdbx_strand_id
1 'polypeptide(L)'
;MPAPRIAVFPHPEGFYYAHLVDRNLRINTVAPTPYPVDALDVEQVASRLRKVRGNEDAVVRPFRTTRKWITYAEHEGHLEAITEAFGPTHTPR
;
A
#
# COMPACT_ATOMS: atom_id res chain seq x y z
N MET A 1 -20.61 -5.24 4.48
CA MET A 1 -19.93 -4.26 3.60
C MET A 1 -18.48 -4.72 3.43
N PRO A 2 -17.85 -4.58 2.25
CA PRO A 2 -16.43 -4.90 2.11
C PRO A 2 -15.60 -3.96 2.98
N ALA A 3 -14.74 -4.53 3.82
CA ALA A 3 -13.81 -3.77 4.64
C ALA A 3 -12.79 -3.01 3.76
N PRO A 4 -12.34 -1.81 4.18
CA PRO A 4 -11.21 -1.14 3.55
C PRO A 4 -9.98 -2.05 3.55
N ARG A 5 -9.17 -1.97 2.50
CA ARG A 5 -7.91 -2.73 2.39
C ARG A 5 -6.75 -1.76 2.37
N ILE A 6 -5.72 -2.06 3.15
CA ILE A 6 -4.47 -1.29 3.16
C ILE A 6 -3.34 -2.25 2.81
N ALA A 7 -2.71 -2.06 1.67
CA ALA A 7 -1.51 -2.81 1.31
C ALA A 7 -0.27 -1.98 1.65
N VAL A 8 0.68 -2.57 2.37
CA VAL A 8 1.95 -1.92 2.73
C VAL A 8 3.08 -2.55 1.95
N PHE A 9 3.94 -1.76 1.32
CA PHE A 9 5.05 -2.27 0.51
C PHE A 9 6.26 -1.33 0.55
N PRO A 10 7.49 -1.83 0.37
CA PRO A 10 8.67 -0.98 0.28
C PRO A 10 8.68 -0.21 -1.04
N HIS A 11 9.04 1.08 -1.01
CA HIS A 11 9.20 1.93 -2.18
C HIS A 11 10.70 2.17 -2.48
N PRO A 12 11.11 2.32 -3.76
CA PRO A 12 12.51 2.61 -4.13
C PRO A 12 13.09 3.87 -3.49
N GLU A 13 12.26 4.81 -3.05
CA GLU A 13 12.69 6.01 -2.32
C GLU A 13 13.17 5.73 -0.89
N GLY A 14 13.10 4.48 -0.43
CA GLY A 14 13.61 4.07 0.88
C GLY A 14 12.58 4.14 2.03
N PHE A 15 11.31 4.35 1.71
CA PHE A 15 10.20 4.35 2.68
C PHE A 15 9.17 3.28 2.36
N TYR A 16 8.42 2.84 3.37
CA TYR A 16 7.21 2.06 3.11
C TYR A 16 6.09 2.97 2.63
N TYR A 17 5.36 2.49 1.64
CA TYR A 17 4.15 3.13 1.11
C TYR A 17 2.92 2.30 1.52
N ALA A 18 1.78 2.98 1.64
CA ALA A 18 0.49 2.38 1.94
C ALA A 18 -0.48 2.66 0.80
N HIS A 19 -1.02 1.60 0.20
CA HIS A 19 -2.07 1.65 -0.79
C HIS A 19 -3.42 1.37 -0.12
N LEU A 20 -4.27 2.40 -0.03
CA LEU A 20 -5.60 2.34 0.57
C LEU A 20 -6.67 2.17 -0.50
N VAL A 21 -7.50 1.14 -0.32
CA VAL A 21 -8.66 0.85 -1.18
C VAL A 21 -9.92 0.74 -0.32
N ASP A 22 -10.87 1.62 -0.55
CA ASP A 22 -12.22 1.54 0.02
C ASP A 22 -13.27 1.67 -1.09
N ARG A 23 -13.99 0.58 -1.35
CA ARG A 23 -15.02 0.53 -2.40
C ARG A 23 -16.27 1.33 -2.03
N ASN A 24 -16.58 1.46 -0.74
CA ASN A 24 -17.76 2.18 -0.29
C ASN A 24 -17.55 3.69 -0.46
N LEU A 25 -16.34 4.16 -0.17
CA LEU A 25 -15.96 5.57 -0.29
C LEU A 25 -15.33 5.93 -1.65
N ARG A 26 -15.21 4.96 -2.58
CA ARG A 26 -14.53 5.11 -3.87
C ARG A 26 -13.09 5.64 -3.74
N ILE A 27 -12.37 5.17 -2.73
CA ILE A 27 -10.97 5.52 -2.48
C ILE A 27 -10.08 4.46 -3.13
N ASN A 28 -9.11 4.91 -3.92
CA ASN A 28 -7.99 4.12 -4.41
C ASN A 28 -6.77 5.05 -4.51
N THR A 29 -5.89 5.04 -3.51
CA THR A 29 -4.77 6.01 -3.41
C THR A 29 -3.56 5.37 -2.76
N VAL A 30 -2.37 5.91 -3.03
CA VAL A 30 -1.12 5.49 -2.43
C VAL A 30 -0.43 6.67 -1.76
N ALA A 31 0.06 6.48 -0.54
CA ALA A 31 0.81 7.51 0.17
C ALA A 31 2.05 6.94 0.89
N PRO A 32 3.11 7.75 1.06
CA PRO A 32 4.25 7.39 1.89
C PRO A 32 3.81 7.24 3.36
N THR A 33 4.44 6.29 4.04
CA THR A 33 4.38 6.19 5.51
C THR A 33 5.60 6.89 6.13
N PRO A 34 5.56 7.27 7.42
CA PRO A 34 6.73 7.85 8.09
C PRO A 34 7.82 6.82 8.42
N TYR A 35 7.70 5.58 7.95
CA TYR A 35 8.59 4.47 8.30
C TYR A 35 9.56 4.19 7.16
N PRO A 36 10.87 4.42 7.37
CA PRO A 36 11.89 4.03 6.39
C PRO A 36 12.11 2.51 6.41
N VAL A 37 12.55 1.95 5.28
CA VAL A 37 12.66 0.49 5.09
C VAL A 37 13.77 -0.18 5.90
N ASP A 38 14.71 0.60 6.42
CA ASP A 38 15.83 0.17 7.25
C ASP A 38 15.54 0.18 8.76
N ALA A 39 14.48 0.88 9.18
CA ALA A 39 14.14 0.99 10.60
C ALA A 39 13.18 -0.08 11.12
N LEU A 40 12.30 -0.62 10.26
CA LEU A 40 11.27 -1.58 10.63
C LEU A 40 11.02 -2.61 9.52
N ASP A 41 10.61 -3.81 9.93
CA ASP A 41 10.06 -4.80 9.00
C ASP A 41 8.64 -4.40 8.54
N VAL A 42 8.27 -4.78 7.32
CA VAL A 42 6.95 -4.45 6.74
C VAL A 42 5.78 -4.97 7.59
N GLU A 43 5.96 -6.11 8.27
CA GLU A 43 4.97 -6.68 9.20
C GLU A 43 4.78 -5.80 10.44
N GLN A 44 5.86 -5.17 10.93
CA GLN A 44 5.78 -4.23 12.04
C GLN A 44 5.08 -2.94 11.62
N VAL A 45 5.36 -2.43 10.41
CA VAL A 45 4.65 -1.27 9.84
C VAL A 45 3.17 -1.56 9.69
N ALA A 46 2.80 -2.73 9.13
CA ALA A 46 1.41 -3.16 9.02
C ALA A 46 0.71 -3.23 10.38
N SER A 47 1.38 -3.77 11.41
CA SER A 47 0.86 -3.81 12.79
C SER A 47 0.62 -2.42 13.36
N ARG A 48 1.50 -1.45 13.07
CA ARG A 48 1.33 -0.04 13.48
C ARG A 48 0.16 0.62 12.76
N LEU A 49 0.00 0.40 11.45
CA LEU A 49 -1.11 0.98 10.68
C LEU A 49 -2.48 0.48 11.14
N ARG A 50 -2.60 -0.77 11.59
CA ARG A 50 -3.84 -1.29 12.20
C ARG A 50 -4.26 -0.55 13.47
N LYS A 51 -3.30 0.07 14.18
CA LYS A 51 -3.55 0.83 15.41
C LYS A 51 -3.83 2.31 15.16
N VAL A 52 -3.71 2.78 13.92
CA VAL A 52 -4.05 4.15 13.56
C VAL A 52 -5.57 4.29 13.63
N ARG A 53 -6.03 5.31 14.35
CA ARG A 53 -7.46 5.63 14.45
C ARG A 53 -8.05 5.85 13.05
N GLY A 54 -9.17 5.19 12.75
CA GLY A 54 -9.79 5.16 11.42
C GLY A 54 -9.48 3.90 10.60
N ASN A 55 -8.52 3.06 11.03
CA ASN A 55 -8.17 1.80 10.36
C ASN A 55 -8.68 0.57 11.11
N GLU A 56 -9.58 0.71 12.09
CA GLU A 56 -9.99 -0.35 13.01
C GLU A 56 -10.57 -1.56 12.26
N ASP A 57 -11.34 -1.31 11.20
CA ASP A 57 -11.97 -2.35 10.37
C ASP A 57 -11.16 -2.66 9.11
N ALA A 58 -10.02 -2.01 8.90
CA ALA A 58 -9.23 -2.17 7.67
C ALA A 58 -8.43 -3.48 7.68
N VAL A 59 -8.49 -4.21 6.57
CA VAL A 59 -7.63 -5.37 6.33
C VAL A 59 -6.26 -4.87 5.87
N VAL A 60 -5.30 -4.83 6.79
CA VAL A 60 -3.92 -4.41 6.48
C VAL A 60 -3.06 -5.61 6.07
N ARG A 61 -2.51 -5.57 4.84
CA ARG A 61 -1.72 -6.62 4.21
C ARG A 61 -0.29 -6.17 3.91
N PRO A 62 0.75 -6.77 4.53
CA PRO A 62 2.13 -6.48 4.22
C PRO A 62 2.61 -7.20 2.95
N PHE A 63 3.40 -6.52 2.13
CA PHE A 63 4.11 -7.04 0.97
C PHE A 63 5.60 -6.77 1.12
N ARG A 64 6.40 -7.83 1.20
CA ARG A 64 7.87 -7.72 1.40
C ARG A 64 8.62 -7.11 0.23
N THR A 65 8.00 -7.02 -0.94
CA THR A 65 8.61 -6.41 -2.12
C THR A 65 7.57 -5.61 -2.88
N THR A 66 8.02 -4.52 -3.51
CA THR A 66 7.21 -3.69 -4.41
C THR A 66 6.56 -4.53 -5.50
N ARG A 67 7.33 -5.44 -6.13
CA ARG A 67 6.84 -6.31 -7.20
C ARG A 67 5.66 -7.18 -6.78
N LYS A 68 5.67 -7.73 -5.56
CA LYS A 68 4.53 -8.53 -5.06
C LYS A 68 3.27 -7.68 -4.89
N TRP A 69 3.43 -6.43 -4.47
CA TRP A 69 2.31 -5.50 -4.40
C TRP A 69 1.82 -5.11 -5.80
N ILE A 70 2.71 -4.82 -6.76
CA ILE A 70 2.33 -4.50 -8.15
C ILE A 70 1.47 -5.63 -8.73
N THR A 71 1.95 -6.88 -8.69
CA THR A 71 1.19 -8.03 -9.20
C THR A 71 -0.17 -8.20 -8.53
N TYR A 72 -0.26 -7.92 -7.24
CA TYR A 72 -1.54 -7.92 -6.52
C TYR A 72 -2.45 -6.78 -6.99
N ALA A 73 -1.93 -5.56 -7.11
CA ALA A 73 -2.69 -4.39 -7.55
C ALA A 73 -3.18 -4.55 -9.00
N GLU A 74 -2.36 -5.10 -9.91
CA GLU A 74 -2.75 -5.45 -11.28
C GLU A 74 -3.90 -6.47 -11.29
N HIS A 75 -3.78 -7.55 -10.52
CA HIS A 75 -4.83 -8.57 -10.43
C HIS A 75 -6.16 -8.01 -9.89
N GLU A 76 -6.09 -7.06 -8.95
CA GLU A 76 -7.27 -6.39 -8.42
C GLU A 76 -7.77 -5.22 -9.29
N GLY A 77 -7.05 -4.87 -10.37
CA GLY A 77 -7.42 -3.81 -11.31
C GLY A 77 -7.12 -2.38 -10.86
N HIS A 78 -6.17 -2.19 -9.93
CA HIS A 78 -5.79 -0.88 -9.36
C HIS A 78 -4.59 -0.25 -10.09
N LEU A 79 -4.66 -0.10 -11.41
CA LEU A 79 -3.54 0.37 -12.25
C LEU A 79 -3.21 1.85 -12.03
N GLU A 80 -4.22 2.66 -11.70
CA GLU A 80 -4.07 4.07 -11.36
C GLU A 80 -3.20 4.26 -10.11
N ALA A 81 -3.34 3.37 -9.12
CA ALA A 81 -2.55 3.40 -7.89
C ALA A 81 -1.08 3.06 -8.15
N ILE A 82 -0.80 2.18 -9.12
CA ILE A 82 0.58 1.90 -9.56
C ILE A 82 1.17 3.15 -10.22
N THR A 83 0.42 3.78 -11.13
CA THR A 83 0.86 5.02 -11.78
C THR A 83 1.09 6.15 -10.78
N GLU A 84 0.21 6.29 -9.77
CA GLU A 84 0.34 7.29 -8.71
C GLU A 84 1.58 7.05 -7.85
N ALA A 85 1.85 5.79 -7.50
CA ALA A 85 2.97 5.44 -6.63
C ALA A 85 4.35 5.69 -7.27
N PHE A 86 4.51 5.44 -8.58
CA PHE A 86 5.82 5.53 -9.26
C PHE A 86 5.91 6.60 -10.36
N GLY A 87 4.83 7.34 -10.58
CA GLY A 87 4.68 8.24 -11.72
C GLY A 87 4.52 7.53 -13.07
N PRO A 88 4.25 8.28 -14.15
CA PRO A 88 4.07 7.74 -15.51
C PRO A 88 5.33 7.09 -16.11
N THR A 89 6.48 7.21 -15.45
CA THR A 89 7.80 6.79 -15.97
C THR A 89 8.22 5.37 -15.59
N HIS A 90 7.47 4.69 -14.73
CA HIS A 90 7.81 3.36 -14.20
C HIS A 90 6.79 2.28 -14.64
N THR A 91 6.40 2.32 -15.91
CA THR A 91 5.84 1.13 -16.55
C THR A 91 6.96 0.10 -16.69
N PRO A 92 6.85 -1.11 -16.10
CA PRO A 92 7.81 -2.16 -16.38
C PRO A 92 7.64 -2.53 -17.87
N ARG A 93 8.67 -2.27 -18.67
CA ARG A 93 8.84 -2.91 -19.98
C ARG A 93 9.29 -4.35 -19.80
#